data_AF-A0A433RNQ7-F1
#
_entry.id   AF-A0A433RNQ7-F1
#
_cell.length_a   1.000
_cell.length_b   1.000
_cell.length_c   1.000
_cell.angle_alpha   90.00
_cell.angle_beta   90.00
_cell.angle_gamma   90.00
#
_symmetry.space_group_name_H-M   'P 1'
#
loop_
_entity.id
_entity.type
_entity.pdbx_description
1 polymer ?
#
loop_
_entity_poly.entity_id
_entity_poly.type
_entity_poly.pdbx_seq_one_letter_code
_entity_poly.pdbx_strand_id
1 'polypeptide(L)'
;LLNEADVNDVLIDARDEEIIRHIQSVVKQPIVTVVGAEERLQKVQQQTAALMQQHGVSLQNKATIARLPEAERAQFEKQLKELKRLQLALKIFGTYYDERIHLRMPSLDVSDKSLVEREWLVTAMDYYGEAFTKEQLDDFPRTPPKKYEKEQLQMVDRYLTTKQQYDIAILKGEQASPYELLALQKQLEERLVKDLNHPRYRAFVLSDCIGEGILSEEEANRHLAITVVQTKDGVVRYNDTFGGKQLKVYGAPFLFEQFFKGKAIDRILDELEYEEYEKLQAQRQRMKQQPESNQKRKRS
;
A
#
# COMPACT_ATOMS: atom_id res chain seq x y z
N LEU A 1 4.52 -21.93 -19.84
CA LEU A 1 3.92 -22.43 -18.58
C LEU A 1 4.38 -21.45 -17.51
N LEU A 2 3.46 -20.70 -16.90
CA LEU A 2 3.78 -19.81 -15.78
C LEU A 2 4.24 -20.70 -14.63
N ASN A 3 5.38 -20.38 -14.01
CA ASN A 3 5.84 -21.10 -12.82
C ASN A 3 4.99 -20.65 -11.61
N GLU A 4 5.11 -21.35 -10.48
CA GLU A 4 4.29 -21.09 -9.28
C GLU A 4 4.48 -19.67 -8.71
N ALA A 5 5.70 -19.12 -8.82
CA ALA A 5 5.99 -17.73 -8.45
C ALA A 5 5.30 -16.72 -9.41
N ASP A 6 5.32 -16.97 -10.72
CA ASP A 6 4.63 -16.13 -11.70
C ASP A 6 3.10 -16.17 -11.51
N VAL A 7 2.55 -17.31 -11.09
CA VAL A 7 1.13 -17.45 -10.77
C VAL A 7 0.77 -16.69 -9.50
N ASN A 8 1.60 -16.77 -8.46
CA ASN A 8 1.41 -16.01 -7.23
C ASN A 8 1.54 -14.50 -7.46
N ASP A 9 2.51 -14.05 -8.25
CA ASP A 9 2.66 -12.65 -8.63
C ASP A 9 1.42 -12.14 -9.37
N VAL A 10 0.91 -12.88 -10.37
CA VAL A 10 -0.33 -12.53 -11.09
C VAL A 10 -1.55 -12.47 -10.16
N LEU A 11 -1.63 -13.36 -9.17
CA LEU A 11 -2.74 -13.38 -8.21
C LEU A 11 -2.68 -12.23 -7.20
N ILE A 12 -1.49 -11.81 -6.78
CA ILE A 12 -1.28 -10.64 -5.90
C ILE A 12 -1.62 -9.37 -6.69
N ASP A 13 -1.08 -9.22 -7.90
CA ASP A 13 -1.34 -8.07 -8.77
C ASP A 13 -2.85 -7.94 -9.09
N ALA A 14 -3.51 -9.04 -9.44
CA ALA A 14 -4.94 -9.02 -9.76
C ALA A 14 -5.82 -8.59 -8.58
N ARG A 15 -5.45 -8.96 -7.35
CA ARG A 15 -6.19 -8.62 -6.12
C ARG A 15 -5.97 -7.18 -5.70
N ASP A 16 -4.74 -6.69 -5.78
CA ASP A 16 -4.44 -5.29 -5.50
C ASP A 16 -5.08 -4.36 -6.53
N GLU A 17 -5.08 -4.74 -7.82
CA GLU A 17 -5.84 -4.05 -8.85
C GLU A 17 -7.36 -4.10 -8.62
N GLU A 18 -7.90 -5.19 -8.08
CA GLU A 18 -9.33 -5.32 -7.78
C GLU A 18 -9.78 -4.34 -6.69
N ILE A 19 -8.98 -4.15 -5.65
CA ILE A 19 -9.30 -3.23 -4.54
C ILE A 19 -9.11 -1.79 -4.96
N ILE A 20 -8.03 -1.48 -5.68
CA ILE A 20 -7.85 -0.15 -6.26
C ILE A 20 -9.04 0.17 -7.17
N ARG A 21 -9.50 -0.77 -8.01
CA ARG A 21 -10.69 -0.60 -8.85
C ARG A 21 -11.97 -0.40 -8.03
N HIS A 22 -12.19 -1.20 -6.98
CA HIS A 22 -13.33 -1.03 -6.08
C HIS A 22 -13.33 0.33 -5.40
N ILE A 23 -12.19 0.77 -4.88
CA ILE A 23 -12.06 2.05 -4.21
C ILE A 23 -12.27 3.19 -5.20
N GLN A 24 -11.66 3.12 -6.39
CA GLN A 24 -11.88 4.06 -7.48
C GLN A 24 -13.36 4.16 -7.87
N SER A 25 -14.09 3.04 -7.88
CA SER A 25 -15.52 3.04 -8.14
C SER A 25 -16.32 3.79 -7.06
N VAL A 26 -15.89 3.70 -5.80
CA VAL A 26 -16.54 4.36 -4.65
C VAL A 26 -16.25 5.85 -4.62
N VAL A 27 -14.99 6.25 -4.77
CA VAL A 27 -14.57 7.67 -4.70
C VAL A 27 -14.71 8.42 -6.02
N LYS A 28 -14.92 7.70 -7.12
CA LYS A 28 -15.05 8.22 -8.50
C LYS A 28 -13.82 8.97 -9.02
N GLN A 29 -12.70 8.88 -8.30
CA GLN A 29 -11.41 9.46 -8.67
C GLN A 29 -10.29 8.53 -8.18
N PRO A 30 -9.11 8.51 -8.82
CA PRO A 30 -8.00 7.67 -8.39
C PRO A 30 -7.57 7.97 -6.96
N ILE A 31 -7.62 6.96 -6.09
CA ILE A 31 -7.02 6.95 -4.76
C ILE A 31 -6.46 5.56 -4.56
N VAL A 32 -5.14 5.48 -4.39
CA VAL A 32 -4.39 4.21 -4.37
C VAL A 32 -3.79 3.95 -2.99
N THR A 33 -3.68 4.97 -2.14
CA THR A 33 -3.09 4.88 -0.80
C THR A 33 -4.01 5.45 0.28
N VAL A 34 -3.85 4.95 1.51
CA VAL A 34 -4.54 5.48 2.70
C VAL A 34 -4.16 6.93 2.94
N VAL A 35 -2.86 7.25 2.87
CA VAL A 35 -2.36 8.62 3.07
C VAL A 35 -3.04 9.59 2.09
N GLY A 36 -3.14 9.22 0.81
CA GLY A 36 -3.84 10.03 -0.20
C GLY A 36 -5.33 10.21 0.11
N ALA A 37 -5.98 9.19 0.65
CA ALA A 37 -7.38 9.26 1.08
C ALA A 37 -7.55 10.18 2.30
N GLU A 38 -6.68 10.09 3.31
CA GLU A 38 -6.71 10.88 4.54
C GLU A 38 -6.43 12.36 4.27
N GLU A 39 -5.41 12.69 3.48
CA GLU A 39 -5.10 14.08 3.12
C GLU A 39 -6.26 14.73 2.36
N ARG A 40 -6.87 13.98 1.44
CA ARG A 40 -8.04 14.45 0.71
C ARG A 40 -9.23 14.64 1.63
N LEU A 41 -9.47 13.70 2.54
CA LEU A 41 -10.53 13.81 3.55
C LEU A 41 -10.34 15.07 4.39
N GLN A 42 -9.13 15.30 4.89
CA GLN A 42 -8.79 16.47 5.70
C GLN A 42 -9.02 17.78 4.93
N LYS A 43 -8.60 17.85 3.66
CA LYS A 43 -8.83 19.02 2.81
C LYS A 43 -10.32 19.30 2.61
N VAL A 44 -11.12 18.28 2.30
CA VAL A 44 -12.57 18.44 2.12
C VAL A 44 -13.25 18.81 3.45
N GLN A 45 -12.80 18.26 4.57
CA GLN A 45 -13.30 18.62 5.91
C GLN A 45 -13.04 20.10 6.23
N GLN A 46 -11.82 20.58 5.98
CA GLN A 46 -11.46 21.99 6.18
C GLN A 46 -12.30 22.93 5.29
N GLN A 47 -12.46 22.59 4.01
CA GLN A 47 -13.29 23.36 3.08
C GLN A 47 -14.77 23.38 3.50
N THR A 48 -15.28 22.23 3.96
CA THR A 48 -16.66 22.11 4.45
C THR A 48 -16.86 22.94 5.72
N ALA A 49 -15.92 22.89 6.65
CA ALA A 49 -15.95 23.69 7.89
C ALA A 49 -15.91 25.19 7.62
N ALA A 50 -15.06 25.63 6.67
CA ALA A 50 -14.99 27.03 6.26
C ALA A 50 -16.32 27.51 5.66
N LEU A 51 -16.94 26.72 4.78
CA LEU A 51 -18.26 27.06 4.21
C LEU A 51 -19.33 27.14 5.31
N MET A 52 -19.31 26.19 6.26
CA MET A 52 -20.24 26.19 7.38
C MET A 52 -20.10 27.46 8.25
N GLN A 53 -18.87 27.87 8.54
CA GLN A 53 -18.61 29.10 9.30
C GLN A 53 -19.03 30.36 8.53
N GLN A 54 -18.67 30.45 7.23
CA GLN A 54 -18.97 31.60 6.39
C GLN A 54 -20.48 31.84 6.23
N HIS A 55 -21.27 30.78 6.14
CA HIS A 55 -22.71 30.87 5.85
C HIS A 55 -23.62 30.50 7.02
N GLY A 56 -23.07 30.27 8.22
CA GLY A 56 -23.85 29.89 9.40
C GLY A 56 -24.60 28.56 9.25
N VAL A 57 -24.03 27.61 8.49
CA VAL A 57 -24.67 26.32 8.20
C VAL A 57 -24.36 25.31 9.31
N SER A 58 -25.39 24.62 9.79
CA SER A 58 -25.25 23.53 10.76
C SER A 58 -25.70 22.20 10.15
N LEU A 59 -24.89 21.15 10.35
CA LEU A 59 -25.27 19.78 9.98
C LEU A 59 -26.45 19.24 10.80
N GLN A 60 -26.66 19.78 12.01
CA GLN A 60 -27.77 19.41 12.89
C GLN A 60 -29.08 20.08 12.48
N ASN A 61 -29.00 21.21 11.75
CA ASN A 61 -30.18 21.95 11.31
C ASN A 61 -30.24 22.04 9.78
N LYS A 62 -30.96 21.10 9.16
CA LYS A 62 -31.12 21.06 7.70
C LYS A 62 -31.77 22.32 7.10
N ALA A 63 -32.50 23.10 7.89
CA ALA A 63 -33.10 24.35 7.42
C ALA A 63 -32.07 25.42 7.10
N THR A 64 -30.89 25.42 7.75
CA THR A 64 -29.81 26.36 7.41
C THR A 64 -29.17 26.02 6.07
N ILE A 65 -29.15 24.74 5.69
CA ILE A 65 -28.63 24.27 4.40
C ILE A 65 -29.58 24.70 3.26
N ALA A 66 -30.90 24.61 3.49
CA ALA A 66 -31.91 24.99 2.49
C ALA A 66 -31.92 26.49 2.16
N ARG A 67 -31.37 27.33 3.05
CA ARG A 67 -31.26 28.79 2.89
C ARG A 67 -30.01 29.25 2.15
N LEU A 68 -29.08 28.34 1.85
CA LEU A 68 -27.93 28.65 1.01
C LEU A 68 -28.39 29.04 -0.40
N PRO A 69 -27.70 29.98 -1.07
CA PRO A 69 -27.91 30.17 -2.49
C PRO A 69 -27.57 28.89 -3.27
N GLU A 70 -28.16 28.74 -4.45
CA GLU A 70 -28.21 27.45 -5.16
C GLU A 70 -26.82 26.88 -5.45
N ALA A 71 -25.87 27.74 -5.84
CA ALA A 71 -24.50 27.35 -6.15
C ALA A 71 -23.76 26.81 -4.90
N GLU A 72 -23.86 27.52 -3.78
CA GLU A 72 -23.25 27.17 -2.49
C GLU A 72 -23.90 25.92 -1.91
N ARG A 73 -25.22 25.77 -2.06
CA ARG A 73 -25.94 24.55 -1.67
C ARG A 73 -25.44 23.34 -2.46
N ALA A 74 -25.32 23.48 -3.79
CA ALA A 74 -24.82 22.42 -4.66
C ALA A 74 -23.35 22.06 -4.33
N GLN A 75 -22.50 23.05 -4.06
CA GLN A 75 -21.12 22.84 -3.62
C GLN A 75 -21.06 22.11 -2.27
N PHE A 76 -21.85 22.54 -1.30
CA PHE A 76 -21.90 21.94 0.03
C PHE A 76 -22.38 20.48 -0.04
N GLU A 77 -23.44 20.19 -0.80
CA GLU A 77 -23.90 18.82 -1.02
C GLU A 77 -22.87 17.94 -1.71
N LYS A 78 -22.12 18.50 -2.67
CA LYS A 78 -21.01 17.80 -3.33
C LYS A 78 -19.90 17.45 -2.33
N GLN A 79 -19.51 18.40 -1.48
CA GLN A 79 -18.53 18.18 -0.42
C GLN A 79 -19.00 17.10 0.57
N LEU A 80 -20.26 17.14 1.03
CA LEU A 80 -20.81 16.11 1.91
C LEU A 80 -20.82 14.71 1.27
N LYS A 81 -21.15 14.62 -0.01
CA LYS A 81 -21.08 13.34 -0.76
C LYS A 81 -19.64 12.85 -0.86
N GLU A 82 -18.70 13.74 -1.09
CA GLU A 82 -17.27 13.42 -1.16
C GLU A 82 -16.72 12.94 0.19
N LEU A 83 -17.05 13.62 1.30
CA LEU A 83 -16.71 13.18 2.65
C LEU A 83 -17.17 11.75 2.93
N LYS A 84 -18.44 11.44 2.62
CA LYS A 84 -19.00 10.10 2.81
C LYS A 84 -18.27 9.04 1.99
N ARG A 85 -17.91 9.37 0.74
CA ARG A 85 -17.17 8.44 -0.13
C ARG A 85 -15.75 8.18 0.37
N LEU A 86 -15.07 9.22 0.84
CA LEU A 86 -13.71 9.08 1.40
C LEU A 86 -13.72 8.28 2.70
N GLN A 87 -14.69 8.53 3.59
CA GLN A 87 -14.87 7.72 4.80
C GLN A 87 -15.17 6.24 4.47
N LEU A 88 -16.01 5.99 3.46
CA LEU A 88 -16.28 4.63 3.00
C LEU A 88 -15.03 3.97 2.40
N ALA A 89 -14.24 4.68 1.60
CA ALA A 89 -13.00 4.18 1.05
C ALA A 89 -11.99 3.81 2.14
N LEU A 90 -11.80 4.66 3.16
CA LEU A 90 -10.94 4.36 4.31
C LEU A 90 -11.43 3.12 5.07
N LYS A 91 -12.74 2.95 5.22
CA LYS A 91 -13.31 1.73 5.83
C LYS A 91 -13.03 0.48 5.00
N ILE A 92 -13.14 0.58 3.67
CA ILE A 92 -12.84 -0.54 2.76
C ILE A 92 -11.36 -0.90 2.84
N PHE A 93 -10.46 0.10 2.82
CA PHE A 93 -9.03 -0.11 3.06
C PHE A 93 -8.79 -0.85 4.37
N GLY A 94 -9.37 -0.38 5.48
CA GLY A 94 -9.18 -1.02 6.79
C GLY A 94 -9.65 -2.46 6.82
N THR A 95 -10.85 -2.74 6.29
CA THR A 95 -11.38 -4.10 6.23
C THR A 95 -10.48 -5.01 5.41
N TYR A 96 -10.04 -4.54 4.24
CA TYR A 96 -9.13 -5.31 3.38
C TYR A 96 -7.79 -5.62 4.08
N TYR A 97 -7.17 -4.62 4.71
CA TYR A 97 -5.89 -4.84 5.36
C TYR A 97 -6.01 -5.77 6.57
N ASP A 98 -7.05 -5.62 7.39
CA ASP A 98 -7.32 -6.51 8.51
C ASP A 98 -7.50 -7.96 8.02
N GLU A 99 -8.26 -8.18 6.95
CA GLU A 99 -8.44 -9.51 6.34
C GLU A 99 -7.13 -10.09 5.79
N ARG A 100 -6.31 -9.28 5.11
CA ARG A 100 -5.02 -9.71 4.54
C ARG A 100 -4.00 -10.06 5.62
N ILE A 101 -3.88 -9.21 6.64
CA ILE A 101 -3.01 -9.44 7.79
C ILE A 101 -3.44 -10.71 8.49
N HIS A 102 -4.73 -10.86 8.80
CA HIS A 102 -5.24 -12.05 9.49
C HIS A 102 -5.06 -13.33 8.67
N LEU A 103 -5.21 -13.28 7.33
CA LEU A 103 -4.97 -14.44 6.47
C LEU A 103 -3.51 -14.94 6.54
N ARG A 104 -2.55 -14.02 6.67
CA ARG A 104 -1.12 -14.33 6.61
C ARG A 104 -0.47 -14.49 7.98
N MET A 105 -0.97 -13.76 8.97
CA MET A 105 -0.53 -13.75 10.36
C MET A 105 -1.75 -13.65 11.30
N PRO A 106 -2.51 -14.74 11.50
CA PRO A 106 -3.75 -14.74 12.27
C PRO A 106 -3.63 -14.17 13.69
N SER A 107 -2.50 -14.43 14.38
CA SER A 107 -2.20 -14.02 15.75
C SER A 107 -1.66 -12.59 15.88
N LEU A 108 -1.36 -11.91 14.77
CA LEU A 108 -0.87 -10.54 14.82
C LEU A 108 -2.02 -9.57 15.14
N ASP A 109 -2.08 -9.13 16.39
CA ASP A 109 -2.96 -8.03 16.77
C ASP A 109 -2.46 -6.69 16.20
N VAL A 110 -3.28 -6.04 15.38
CA VAL A 110 -3.03 -4.71 14.79
C VAL A 110 -4.04 -3.67 15.25
N SER A 111 -4.78 -3.94 16.32
CA SER A 111 -5.82 -3.04 16.84
C SER A 111 -5.28 -1.67 17.29
N ASP A 112 -4.02 -1.63 17.75
CA ASP A 112 -3.29 -0.43 18.14
C ASP A 112 -2.65 0.32 16.95
N LYS A 113 -2.63 -0.28 15.76
CA LYS A 113 -2.04 0.31 14.56
C LYS A 113 -3.02 1.20 13.81
N SER A 114 -2.53 2.35 13.36
CA SER A 114 -3.23 3.23 12.42
C SER A 114 -3.44 2.55 11.07
N LEU A 115 -4.37 3.09 10.27
CA LEU A 115 -4.67 2.53 8.96
C LEU A 115 -3.47 2.61 7.99
N VAL A 116 -2.64 3.66 8.11
CA VAL A 116 -1.39 3.82 7.35
C VAL A 116 -0.39 2.73 7.72
N GLU A 117 -0.24 2.42 9.01
CA GLU A 117 0.65 1.34 9.45
C GLU A 117 0.19 -0.02 8.92
N ARG A 118 -1.12 -0.27 8.89
CA ARG A 118 -1.69 -1.51 8.31
C ARG A 118 -1.45 -1.60 6.80
N GLU A 119 -1.59 -0.49 6.07
CA GLU A 119 -1.26 -0.42 4.64
C GLU A 119 0.20 -0.80 4.39
N TRP A 120 1.12 -0.25 5.18
CA TRP A 120 2.55 -0.56 5.05
C TRP A 120 2.84 -2.02 5.37
N LEU A 121 2.22 -2.58 6.40
CA LEU A 121 2.41 -3.99 6.77
C LEU A 121 1.94 -4.93 5.65
N VAL A 122 0.74 -4.71 5.09
CA VAL A 122 0.24 -5.50 3.96
C VAL A 122 1.13 -5.31 2.73
N THR A 123 1.56 -4.08 2.47
CA THR A 123 2.47 -3.80 1.35
C THR A 123 3.80 -4.52 1.52
N ALA A 124 4.35 -4.57 2.74
CA ALA A 124 5.58 -5.29 3.04
C ALA A 124 5.40 -6.81 2.83
N MET A 125 4.28 -7.36 3.32
CA MET A 125 3.90 -8.76 3.10
C MET A 125 3.85 -9.11 1.61
N ASP A 126 3.17 -8.28 0.81
CA ASP A 126 3.02 -8.52 -0.63
C ASP A 126 4.34 -8.29 -1.38
N TYR A 127 5.12 -7.27 -1.02
CA TYR A 127 6.41 -6.96 -1.65
C TYR A 127 7.44 -8.06 -1.43
N TYR A 128 7.69 -8.44 -0.17
CA TYR A 128 8.70 -9.44 0.18
C TYR A 128 8.24 -10.88 -0.08
N GLY A 129 6.94 -11.11 -0.26
CA GLY A 129 6.43 -12.43 -0.65
C GLY A 129 6.86 -13.53 0.34
N GLU A 130 7.40 -14.63 -0.16
CA GLU A 130 7.84 -15.77 0.66
C GLU A 130 8.98 -15.43 1.64
N ALA A 131 9.70 -14.31 1.45
CA ALA A 131 10.65 -13.82 2.45
C ALA A 131 9.95 -13.16 3.66
N PHE A 132 8.66 -12.84 3.53
CA PHE A 132 7.84 -12.36 4.64
C PHE A 132 7.20 -13.55 5.38
N THR A 133 8.05 -14.46 5.87
CA THR A 133 7.66 -15.63 6.67
C THR A 133 7.94 -15.43 8.15
N LYS A 134 7.29 -16.25 8.95
CA LYS A 134 7.44 -16.30 10.41
C LYS A 134 8.93 -16.48 10.78
N GLU A 135 9.59 -17.47 10.22
CA GLU A 135 10.96 -17.86 10.54
C GLU A 135 11.99 -16.76 10.19
N GLN A 136 11.72 -15.92 9.19
CA GLN A 136 12.58 -14.79 8.84
C GLN A 136 12.35 -13.56 9.74
N LEU A 137 11.21 -13.50 10.44
CA LEU A 137 10.95 -12.49 11.46
C LEU A 137 11.57 -12.86 12.82
N ASP A 138 11.89 -14.14 13.07
CA ASP A 138 12.48 -14.62 14.33
C ASP A 138 13.93 -14.13 14.52
N ASP A 139 14.69 -14.09 13.43
CA ASP A 139 16.08 -13.61 13.42
C ASP A 139 16.19 -12.09 13.17
N PHE A 140 15.06 -11.38 13.13
CA PHE A 140 15.00 -9.94 12.98
C PHE A 140 15.39 -9.22 14.31
N PRO A 141 16.11 -8.07 14.30
CA PRO A 141 16.54 -7.22 13.19
C PRO A 141 17.87 -7.62 12.54
N ARG A 142 18.44 -8.79 12.84
CA ARG A 142 19.78 -9.16 12.36
C ARG A 142 19.80 -9.52 10.87
N THR A 143 18.71 -10.10 10.38
CA THR A 143 18.54 -10.46 8.96
C THR A 143 17.15 -10.02 8.47
N PRO A 144 16.97 -8.74 8.06
CA PRO A 144 15.71 -8.29 7.49
C PRO A 144 15.37 -9.05 6.19
N PRO A 145 14.07 -9.21 5.86
CA PRO A 145 13.66 -9.72 4.54
C PRO A 145 14.28 -8.89 3.42
N LYS A 146 14.74 -9.58 2.37
CA LYS A 146 15.40 -8.97 1.21
C LYS A 146 14.79 -9.53 -0.07
N LYS A 147 14.45 -8.65 -1.01
CA LYS A 147 13.90 -9.06 -2.32
C LYS A 147 14.95 -9.01 -3.44
N TYR A 148 15.87 -8.04 -3.39
CA TYR A 148 16.86 -7.79 -4.43
C TYR A 148 18.27 -7.74 -3.87
N GLU A 149 19.21 -8.35 -4.60
CA GLU A 149 20.64 -8.27 -4.37
C GLU A 149 21.21 -6.91 -4.77
N LYS A 150 22.40 -6.61 -4.22
CA LYS A 150 23.08 -5.33 -4.40
C LYS A 150 23.27 -4.98 -5.87
N GLU A 151 23.66 -5.95 -6.70
CA GLU A 151 23.92 -5.78 -8.13
C GLU A 151 22.67 -5.36 -8.89
N GLN A 152 21.50 -5.89 -8.51
CA GLN A 152 20.22 -5.57 -9.16
C GLN A 152 19.79 -4.12 -8.86
N LEU A 153 20.18 -3.59 -7.70
CA LEU A 153 19.77 -2.27 -7.21
C LEU A 153 20.66 -1.11 -7.69
N GLN A 154 21.82 -1.38 -8.31
CA GLN A 154 22.81 -0.35 -8.65
C GLN A 154 22.28 0.76 -9.55
N MET A 155 21.29 0.45 -10.41
CA MET A 155 20.74 1.40 -11.38
C MET A 155 19.45 2.10 -10.90
N VAL A 156 18.97 1.81 -9.69
CA VAL A 156 17.70 2.35 -9.16
C VAL A 156 17.72 3.88 -9.10
N ASP A 157 18.76 4.47 -8.52
CA ASP A 157 18.87 5.93 -8.37
C ASP A 157 18.83 6.66 -9.72
N ARG A 158 19.61 6.16 -10.69
CA ARG A 158 19.64 6.72 -12.04
C ARG A 158 18.29 6.57 -12.72
N TYR A 159 17.66 5.40 -12.63
CA TYR A 159 16.35 5.16 -13.21
C TYR A 159 15.29 6.12 -12.66
N LEU A 160 15.20 6.25 -11.34
CA LEU A 160 14.22 7.12 -10.68
C LEU A 160 14.46 8.59 -11.01
N THR A 161 15.72 9.03 -11.03
CA THR A 161 16.09 10.40 -11.41
C THR A 161 15.68 10.70 -12.86
N THR A 162 16.03 9.83 -13.81
CA THR A 162 15.69 10.01 -15.22
C THR A 162 14.18 9.97 -15.44
N LYS A 163 13.47 9.08 -14.75
CA LYS A 163 11.99 9.02 -14.79
C LYS A 163 11.37 10.32 -14.29
N GLN A 164 11.79 10.81 -13.13
CA GLN A 164 11.29 12.06 -12.56
C GLN A 164 11.53 13.25 -13.51
N GLN A 165 12.72 13.35 -14.11
CA GLN A 165 13.02 14.40 -15.08
C GLN A 165 12.12 14.32 -16.31
N TYR A 166 11.94 13.11 -16.85
CA TYR A 166 11.04 12.86 -17.98
C TYR A 166 9.61 13.30 -17.66
N ASP A 167 9.04 12.84 -16.54
CA ASP A 167 7.67 13.15 -16.15
C ASP A 167 7.47 14.67 -15.90
N ILE A 168 8.42 15.33 -15.24
CA ILE A 168 8.38 16.78 -15.02
C ILE A 168 8.41 17.56 -16.33
N ALA A 169 9.25 17.15 -17.29
CA ALA A 169 9.31 17.79 -18.60
C ALA A 169 7.97 17.66 -19.35
N ILE A 170 7.35 16.47 -19.29
CA ILE A 170 6.00 16.25 -19.84
C ILE A 170 4.97 17.16 -19.16
N LEU A 171 4.99 17.28 -17.83
CA LEU A 171 4.07 18.18 -17.09
C LEU A 171 4.23 19.65 -17.47
N LYS A 172 5.45 20.09 -17.79
CA LYS A 172 5.72 21.46 -18.28
C LYS A 172 5.29 21.68 -19.74
N GLY A 173 4.95 20.60 -20.45
CA GLY A 173 4.69 20.63 -21.89
C GLY A 173 5.96 20.84 -22.71
N GLU A 174 7.09 20.37 -22.21
CA GLU A 174 8.38 20.34 -22.90
C GLU A 174 8.50 19.06 -23.75
N GLN A 175 9.34 19.07 -24.79
CA GLN A 175 9.65 17.84 -25.52
C GLN A 175 10.63 17.00 -24.71
N ALA A 176 10.15 15.86 -24.19
CA ALA A 176 10.98 14.87 -23.50
C ALA A 176 11.12 13.61 -24.35
N SER A 177 12.36 13.17 -24.58
CA SER A 177 12.66 11.94 -25.31
C SER A 177 12.57 10.73 -24.36
N PRO A 178 11.78 9.69 -24.68
CA PRO A 178 11.69 8.50 -23.83
C PRO A 178 12.89 7.55 -24.00
N TYR A 179 13.79 7.80 -24.97
CA TYR A 179 14.85 6.86 -25.33
C TYR A 179 15.79 6.51 -24.18
N GLU A 180 16.21 7.49 -23.37
CA GLU A 180 17.08 7.24 -22.23
C GLU A 180 16.37 6.42 -21.15
N LEU A 181 15.12 6.80 -20.82
CA LEU A 181 14.31 6.07 -19.86
C LEU A 181 14.08 4.61 -20.31
N LEU A 182 13.73 4.39 -21.57
CA LEU A 182 13.56 3.06 -22.16
C LEU A 182 14.86 2.25 -22.15
N ALA A 183 16.01 2.88 -22.41
CA ALA A 183 17.31 2.22 -22.37
C ALA A 183 17.69 1.77 -20.94
N LEU A 184 17.33 2.57 -19.93
CA LEU A 184 17.50 2.20 -18.52
C LEU A 184 16.53 1.09 -18.11
N GLN A 185 15.26 1.16 -18.52
CA GLN A 185 14.27 0.10 -18.25
C GLN A 185 14.72 -1.27 -18.78
N LYS A 186 15.36 -1.31 -19.94
CA LYS A 186 15.88 -2.55 -20.54
C LYS A 186 17.09 -3.15 -19.81
N GLN A 187 17.79 -2.36 -19.02
CA GLN A 187 18.94 -2.81 -18.22
C GLN A 187 18.53 -3.30 -16.83
N LEU A 188 17.37 -2.85 -16.35
CA LEU A 188 16.78 -3.33 -15.12
C LEU A 188 15.99 -4.62 -15.37
N GLU A 189 15.89 -5.46 -14.35
CA GLU A 189 14.99 -6.59 -14.37
C GLU A 189 13.53 -6.14 -14.46
N GLU A 190 12.73 -6.85 -15.26
CA GLU A 190 11.33 -6.49 -15.51
C GLU A 190 10.53 -6.36 -14.19
N ARG A 191 10.75 -7.27 -13.24
CA ARG A 191 10.09 -7.25 -11.94
C ARG A 191 10.48 -6.02 -11.11
N LEU A 192 11.76 -5.65 -11.09
CA LEU A 192 12.23 -4.45 -10.40
C LEU A 192 11.63 -3.18 -11.01
N VAL A 193 11.50 -3.12 -12.34
CA VAL A 193 10.82 -2.00 -13.01
C VAL A 193 9.34 -1.94 -12.60
N LYS A 194 8.65 -3.08 -12.51
CA LYS A 194 7.25 -3.13 -12.03
C LYS A 194 7.14 -2.60 -10.60
N ASP A 195 7.99 -3.07 -9.69
CA ASP A 195 7.98 -2.66 -8.29
C ASP A 195 8.31 -1.16 -8.10
N LEU A 196 9.27 -0.62 -8.88
CA LEU A 196 9.61 0.80 -8.87
C LEU A 196 8.49 1.70 -9.39
N ASN A 197 7.65 1.20 -10.31
CA ASN A 197 6.49 1.92 -10.82
C ASN A 197 5.23 1.69 -9.96
N HIS A 198 5.24 0.72 -9.06
CA HIS A 198 4.13 0.48 -8.16
C HIS A 198 4.13 1.53 -7.03
N PRO A 199 3.02 2.27 -6.81
CA PRO A 199 2.97 3.39 -5.85
C PRO A 199 3.35 3.04 -4.42
N ARG A 200 3.13 1.78 -4.03
CA ARG A 200 3.37 1.30 -2.67
C ARG A 200 4.70 0.56 -2.54
N TYR A 201 5.22 -0.08 -3.61
CA TYR A 201 6.45 -0.89 -3.52
C TYR A 201 7.73 -0.08 -3.67
N ARG A 202 7.69 1.07 -4.34
CA ARG A 202 8.86 1.94 -4.49
C ARG A 202 9.55 2.26 -3.15
N ALA A 203 8.78 2.48 -2.09
CA ALA A 203 9.33 2.75 -0.76
C ALA A 203 10.14 1.56 -0.21
N PHE A 204 9.71 0.33 -0.49
CA PHE A 204 10.40 -0.89 -0.08
C PHE A 204 11.65 -1.16 -0.93
N VAL A 205 11.60 -0.92 -2.23
CA VAL A 205 12.80 -0.99 -3.09
C VAL A 205 13.85 0.01 -2.61
N LEU A 206 13.45 1.23 -2.25
CA LEU A 206 14.35 2.23 -1.68
C LEU A 206 14.89 1.82 -0.30
N SER A 207 14.09 1.09 0.50
CA SER A 207 14.53 0.52 1.78
C SER A 207 15.61 -0.55 1.57
N ASP A 208 15.45 -1.41 0.56
CA ASP A 208 16.45 -2.41 0.16
C ASP A 208 17.74 -1.72 -0.32
N CYS A 209 17.63 -0.61 -1.09
CA CYS A 209 18.79 0.19 -1.48
C CYS A 209 19.57 0.74 -0.28
N ILE A 210 18.88 1.16 0.80
CA ILE A 210 19.55 1.62 2.03
C ILE A 210 20.22 0.43 2.73
N GLY A 211 19.52 -0.70 2.86
CA GLY A 211 20.04 -1.91 3.50
C GLY A 211 21.33 -2.43 2.85
N GLU A 212 21.42 -2.34 1.52
CA GLU A 212 22.59 -2.76 0.73
C GLU A 212 23.70 -1.70 0.61
N GLY A 213 23.48 -0.51 1.20
CA GLY A 213 24.41 0.61 1.13
C GLY A 213 24.54 1.22 -0.26
N ILE A 214 23.50 1.12 -1.10
CA ILE A 214 23.42 1.76 -2.42
C ILE A 214 22.99 3.22 -2.29
N LEU A 215 22.07 3.51 -1.36
CA LEU A 215 21.60 4.87 -1.07
C LEU A 215 21.68 5.17 0.42
N SER A 216 21.93 6.43 0.75
CA SER A 216 21.64 6.98 2.08
C SER A 216 20.13 7.16 2.28
N GLU A 217 19.70 7.26 3.55
CA GLU A 217 18.30 7.61 3.87
C GLU A 217 17.88 8.93 3.23
N GLU A 218 18.78 9.92 3.19
CA GLU A 218 18.51 11.21 2.56
C GLU A 218 18.26 11.08 1.05
N GLU A 219 19.09 10.31 0.35
CA GLU A 219 18.95 10.03 -1.09
C GLU A 219 17.63 9.31 -1.39
N ALA A 220 17.32 8.25 -0.64
CA ALA A 220 16.08 7.52 -0.80
C ALA A 220 14.84 8.40 -0.57
N ASN A 221 14.83 9.21 0.50
CA ASN A 221 13.71 10.09 0.79
C ASN A 221 13.55 11.24 -0.22
N ARG A 222 14.62 11.67 -0.91
CA ARG A 222 14.49 12.65 -2.01
C ARG A 222 13.66 12.11 -3.17
N HIS A 223 13.76 10.81 -3.47
CA HIS A 223 12.97 10.15 -4.52
C HIS A 223 11.48 10.07 -4.20
N LEU A 224 11.07 10.27 -2.95
CA LEU A 224 9.68 10.26 -2.51
C LEU A 224 9.13 11.66 -2.22
N ALA A 225 9.99 12.68 -2.27
CA ALA A 225 9.63 14.04 -1.93
C ALA A 225 8.72 14.66 -3.01
N ILE A 226 7.72 15.42 -2.55
CA ILE A 226 6.86 16.20 -3.45
C ILE A 226 7.70 17.27 -4.14
N THR A 227 7.67 17.27 -5.46
CA THR A 227 8.26 18.33 -6.29
C THR A 227 7.16 19.30 -6.74
N VAL A 228 7.39 20.60 -6.54
CA VAL A 228 6.48 21.64 -7.03
C VAL A 228 6.90 22.01 -8.44
N VAL A 229 6.01 21.77 -9.41
CA VAL A 229 6.26 22.00 -10.84
C VAL A 229 5.39 23.16 -11.31
N GLN A 230 6.05 24.19 -11.84
CA GLN A 230 5.35 25.27 -12.54
C GLN A 230 5.03 24.82 -13.97
N THR A 231 3.74 24.73 -14.29
CA THR A 231 3.25 24.38 -15.63
C THR A 231 2.58 25.59 -16.28
N LYS A 232 2.23 25.48 -17.56
CA LYS A 232 1.49 26.53 -18.30
C LYS A 232 0.11 26.80 -17.71
N ASP A 233 -0.52 25.78 -17.12
CA ASP A 233 -1.87 25.84 -16.55
C ASP A 233 -1.86 26.12 -15.03
N GLY A 234 -0.69 26.34 -14.44
CA GLY A 234 -0.52 26.66 -13.02
C GLY A 234 0.48 25.76 -12.28
N VAL A 235 0.42 25.78 -10.95
CA VAL A 235 1.33 25.01 -10.10
C VAL A 235 0.78 23.59 -9.88
N VAL A 236 1.55 22.58 -10.27
CA VAL A 236 1.25 21.16 -10.04
C VAL A 236 2.20 20.60 -9.00
N ARG A 237 1.68 19.82 -8.05
CA ARG A 237 2.50 19.04 -7.11
C ARG A 237 2.70 17.66 -7.70
N TYR A 238 3.93 17.32 -8.01
CA TYR A 238 4.32 16.03 -8.58
C TYR A 238 4.96 15.15 -7.51
N ASN A 239 4.50 13.90 -7.46
CA ASN A 239 5.10 12.82 -6.70
C ASN A 239 4.72 11.52 -7.44
N ASP A 240 5.70 10.67 -7.72
CA ASP A 240 5.49 9.38 -8.38
C ASP A 240 4.62 8.40 -7.57
N THR A 241 4.41 8.65 -6.28
CA THR A 241 3.68 7.74 -5.37
C THR A 241 2.19 8.04 -5.21
N PHE A 242 1.54 8.61 -6.22
CA PHE A 242 0.08 8.86 -6.25
C PHE A 242 -0.49 9.66 -5.07
N GLY A 243 0.33 10.49 -4.43
CA GLY A 243 -0.10 11.55 -3.54
C GLY A 243 0.26 11.34 -2.07
N GLY A 244 0.76 12.42 -1.47
CA GLY A 244 0.90 12.62 -0.04
C GLY A 244 2.31 12.57 0.52
N LYS A 245 2.43 12.96 1.79
CA LYS A 245 3.63 12.71 2.59
C LYS A 245 3.67 11.23 2.96
N GLN A 246 4.34 10.41 2.15
CA GLN A 246 4.67 9.05 2.57
C GLN A 246 5.52 9.09 3.85
N LEU A 247 5.41 8.03 4.66
CA LEU A 247 6.33 7.81 5.78
C LEU A 247 7.76 7.85 5.25
N LYS A 248 8.66 8.41 6.05
CA LYS A 248 10.09 8.41 5.71
C LYS A 248 10.53 6.97 5.50
N VAL A 249 11.29 6.74 4.44
CA VAL A 249 11.93 5.44 4.22
C VAL A 249 13.19 5.39 5.05
N TYR A 250 13.31 4.28 5.76
CA TYR A 250 14.49 3.90 6.51
C TYR A 250 14.99 2.57 5.98
N GLY A 251 16.18 2.14 6.38
CA GLY A 251 16.61 0.76 6.13
C GLY A 251 15.60 -0.24 6.72
N ALA A 252 15.48 -1.42 6.09
CA ALA A 252 14.54 -2.45 6.49
C ALA A 252 14.52 -2.76 8.02
N PRO A 253 15.66 -2.73 8.75
CA PRO A 253 15.65 -2.91 10.21
C PRO A 253 14.79 -1.90 11.00
N PHE A 254 14.67 -0.66 10.56
CA PHE A 254 13.91 0.36 11.29
C PHE A 254 12.41 0.32 10.97
N LEU A 255 12.06 -0.01 9.73
CA LEU A 255 10.69 -0.14 9.24
C LEU A 255 9.93 -1.22 10.01
N PHE A 256 10.56 -2.37 10.21
CA PHE A 256 9.97 -3.49 10.94
C PHE A 256 10.04 -3.31 12.45
N GLU A 257 11.06 -2.64 13.00
CA GLU A 257 11.04 -2.25 14.41
C GLU A 257 9.80 -1.40 14.73
N GLN A 258 9.36 -0.51 13.82
CA GLN A 258 8.12 0.27 14.03
C GLN A 258 6.84 -0.60 14.07
N PHE A 259 6.75 -1.62 13.23
CA PHE A 259 5.58 -2.50 13.20
C PHE A 259 5.53 -3.44 14.40
N PHE A 260 6.68 -3.98 14.82
CA PHE A 260 6.76 -5.05 15.80
C PHE A 260 7.28 -4.62 17.19
N LYS A 261 7.58 -3.33 17.41
CA LYS A 261 8.10 -2.84 18.70
C LYS A 261 7.20 -3.23 19.87
N GLY A 262 7.76 -3.92 20.85
CA GLY A 262 7.12 -4.16 22.14
C GLY A 262 6.04 -5.24 22.16
N LYS A 263 5.75 -5.91 21.03
CA LYS A 263 5.02 -7.17 21.03
C LYS A 263 6.06 -8.29 20.99
N ALA A 264 5.94 -9.25 21.92
CA ALA A 264 6.81 -10.42 21.93
C ALA A 264 6.52 -11.19 20.65
N ILE A 265 7.38 -11.00 19.63
CA ILE A 265 7.36 -11.78 18.39
C ILE A 265 7.19 -13.24 18.80
N ASP A 266 8.00 -13.72 19.75
CA ASP A 266 7.89 -15.00 20.47
C ASP A 266 6.45 -15.48 20.81
N ARG A 267 5.55 -14.62 21.31
CA ARG A 267 4.15 -15.02 21.58
C ARG A 267 3.32 -15.20 20.32
N ILE A 268 3.51 -14.32 19.34
CA ILE A 268 2.87 -14.43 18.02
C ILE A 268 3.37 -15.71 17.34
N LEU A 269 4.66 -16.04 17.53
CA LEU A 269 5.27 -17.26 17.03
C LEU A 269 4.72 -18.51 17.70
N ASP A 270 4.66 -18.55 19.03
CA ASP A 270 4.11 -19.67 19.80
C ASP A 270 2.65 -19.97 19.39
N GLU A 271 1.85 -18.93 19.17
CA GLU A 271 0.45 -19.07 18.72
C GLU A 271 0.34 -19.60 17.28
N LEU A 272 1.20 -19.15 16.36
CA LEU A 272 1.22 -19.66 14.97
C LEU A 272 1.64 -21.14 14.90
N GLU A 273 2.63 -21.53 15.70
CA GLU A 273 3.06 -22.93 15.79
C GLU A 273 1.96 -23.82 16.37
N TYR A 274 1.26 -23.32 17.39
CA TYR A 274 0.11 -23.99 17.97
C TYR A 274 -1.04 -24.15 16.96
N GLU A 275 -1.35 -23.11 16.19
CA GLU A 275 -2.40 -23.17 15.16
C GLU A 275 -2.05 -24.10 13.98
N GLU A 276 -0.80 -24.09 13.50
CA GLU A 276 -0.35 -25.06 12.49
C GLU A 276 -0.42 -26.49 13.01
N TYR A 277 0.00 -26.69 14.26
CA TYR A 277 -0.12 -27.97 14.93
C TYR A 277 -1.59 -28.43 15.04
N GLU A 278 -2.52 -27.53 15.40
CA GLU A 278 -3.96 -27.85 15.42
C GLU A 278 -4.52 -28.15 14.03
N LYS A 279 -4.14 -27.39 13.00
CA LYS A 279 -4.54 -27.66 11.60
C LYS A 279 -4.04 -29.03 11.14
N LEU A 280 -2.78 -29.38 11.43
CA LEU A 280 -2.19 -30.68 11.12
C LEU A 280 -2.88 -31.82 11.89
N GLN A 281 -3.21 -31.61 13.16
CA GLN A 281 -3.99 -32.55 13.98
C GLN A 281 -5.39 -32.77 13.40
N ALA A 282 -6.11 -31.70 13.07
CA ALA A 282 -7.44 -31.76 12.48
C ALA A 282 -7.43 -32.47 11.11
N GLN A 283 -6.42 -32.20 10.28
CA GLN A 283 -6.24 -32.87 8.98
C GLN A 283 -5.93 -34.36 9.14
N ARG A 284 -5.06 -34.73 10.09
CA ARG A 284 -4.78 -36.13 10.44
C ARG A 284 -6.03 -36.86 10.97
N GLN A 285 -6.85 -36.20 11.78
CA GLN A 285 -8.11 -36.76 12.26
C GLN A 285 -9.12 -36.98 11.13
N ARG A 286 -9.24 -36.02 10.19
CA ARG A 286 -10.09 -36.18 8.99
C ARG A 286 -9.64 -37.34 8.10
N MET A 287 -8.33 -37.49 7.88
CA MET A 287 -7.79 -38.62 7.12
C MET A 287 -8.00 -39.97 7.81
N LYS A 288 -7.95 -40.01 9.15
CA LYS A 288 -8.24 -41.22 9.94
C LYS A 288 -9.74 -41.59 9.99
N GLN A 289 -10.64 -40.64 9.74
CA GLN A 289 -12.09 -40.88 9.67
C GLN A 289 -12.57 -41.28 8.26
N GLN A 290 -11.77 -41.04 7.21
CA GLN A 290 -12.08 -41.45 5.84
C GLN A 290 -11.94 -42.96 5.48
N PRO A 291 -11.27 -43.87 6.25
CA PRO A 291 -11.18 -45.27 5.83
C PRO A 291 -12.49 -46.05 6.00
N GLU A 292 -13.44 -45.61 6.82
CA GLU A 292 -14.64 -46.39 7.14
C GLU A 292 -15.83 -46.14 6.19
N SER A 293 -15.85 -45.03 5.44
CA SER A 293 -16.95 -44.74 4.51
C SER A 293 -16.84 -45.49 3.17
N ASN A 294 -15.64 -45.96 2.80
CA ASN A 294 -15.41 -46.70 1.56
C ASN A 294 -15.60 -48.23 1.68
N GLN A 295 -15.73 -48.80 2.89
CA GLN A 295 -16.04 -50.22 3.06
C GLN A 295 -17.54 -50.54 3.02
N LYS A 296 -18.43 -49.57 3.33
CA LYS A 296 -19.90 -49.78 3.26
C LYS A 296 -20.47 -49.74 1.84
N ARG A 297 -19.74 -49.26 0.83
CA ARG A 297 -20.18 -49.24 -0.58
C ARG A 297 -19.76 -50.45 -1.43
N LYS A 298 -18.99 -51.40 -0.87
CA LYS A 298 -18.61 -52.65 -1.57
C LYS A 298 -19.45 -53.88 -1.16
N ARG A 299 -20.52 -53.68 -0.39
CA ARG A 299 -21.51 -54.72 -0.08
C ARG A 299 -22.93 -54.20 -0.36
N SER A 300 -23.25 -54.05 -1.64
CA SER A 300 -24.63 -53.98 -2.15
C SER A 300 -24.64 -54.47 -3.58
#